data_AF-A0AAD1ERY0-F1
#
_entry.id   AF-A0AAD1ERY0-F1
#
_cell.length_a   1.000
_cell.length_b   1.000
_cell.length_c   1.000
_cell.angle_alpha   90.00
_cell.angle_beta   90.00
_cell.angle_gamma   90.00
#
_symmetry.space_group_name_H-M   'P 1'
#
loop_
_entity.id
_entity.type
_entity.pdbx_description
1 polymer ?
#
loop_
_entity_poly.entity_id
_entity_poly.type
_entity_poly.pdbx_seq_one_letter_code
_entity_poly.pdbx_strand_id
1 'polypeptide(L)' 'MKIAVLGATGRAGSAIVAEAQRRGHEVLAVVRDTQKAASRLGQNVPTLVKAPLELTEAD' A
#
# COMPACT_ATOMS: atom_id res chain seq x y z
N MET A 1 -7.14 12.74 2.17
CA MET A 1 -5.67 12.91 2.19
C MET A 1 -5.05 11.84 1.31
N LYS A 2 -3.84 12.07 0.79
CA LYS A 2 -3.03 11.06 0.09
C LYS A 2 -2.09 10.40 1.10
N ILE A 3 -2.12 9.07 1.18
CA ILE A 3 -1.38 8.29 2.17
C ILE A 3 -0.61 7.18 1.45
N ALA A 4 0.71 7.19 1.55
CA ALA A 4 1.53 6.04 1.15
C ALA A 4 1.72 5.10 2.35
N VAL A 5 1.47 3.80 2.17
CA VAL A 5 1.67 2.78 3.19
C VAL A 5 2.79 1.85 2.77
N LEU A 6 3.92 1.92 3.48
CA LEU A 6 5.05 1.03 3.30
C LEU A 6 4.82 -0.28 4.07
N GLY A 7 5.12 -1.41 3.43
CA GLY A 7 4.84 -2.71 4.04
C GLY A 7 3.33 -3.01 4.10
N ALA A 8 2.58 -2.48 3.14
CA ALA A 8 1.12 -2.60 3.06
C ALA A 8 0.62 -4.06 3.14
N THR A 9 1.38 -5.05 2.66
CA THR A 9 0.98 -6.48 2.71
C THR A 9 1.25 -7.18 4.04
N GLY A 10 1.88 -6.50 4.99
CA GLY A 10 2.11 -6.98 6.36
C GLY A 10 0.84 -6.97 7.21
N ARG A 11 0.89 -7.60 8.40
CA ARG A 11 -0.28 -7.72 9.29
C ARG A 11 -0.88 -6.36 9.69
N ALA A 12 -0.02 -5.42 10.08
CA ALA A 12 -0.45 -4.07 10.43
C ALA A 12 -0.77 -3.24 9.17
N GLY A 13 0.09 -3.32 8.15
CA GLY A 13 -0.07 -2.57 6.90
C GLY A 13 -1.42 -2.81 6.22
N SER A 14 -1.89 -4.06 6.17
CA SER A 14 -3.15 -4.39 5.50
C SER A 14 -4.35 -3.83 6.26
N ALA A 15 -4.31 -3.85 7.60
CA ALA A 15 -5.35 -3.27 8.42
C ALA A 15 -5.39 -1.74 8.29
N ILE A 16 -4.22 -1.09 8.22
CA ILE A 16 -4.11 0.35 8.02
C ILE A 16 -4.65 0.76 6.65
N VAL A 17 -4.30 0.03 5.59
CA VAL A 17 -4.80 0.28 4.22
C VAL A 17 -6.33 0.18 4.19
N ALA A 18 -6.90 -0.88 4.77
CA ALA A 18 -8.35 -1.06 4.82
C ALA A 18 -9.05 0.08 5.57
N GLU A 19 -8.53 0.48 6.73
CA GLU A 19 -9.11 1.56 7.52
C GLU A 19 -8.97 2.92 6.83
N ALA A 20 -7.83 3.20 6.20
CA ALA A 20 -7.62 4.45 5.47
C ALA A 20 -8.57 4.57 4.27
N GLN A 21 -8.80 3.48 3.52
CA GLN A 21 -9.80 3.46 2.46
C GLN A 21 -11.22 3.64 3.01
N ARG A 22 -11.56 2.98 4.13
CA ARG A 22 -12.86 3.14 4.79
C ARG A 22 -13.14 4.58 5.20
N ARG A 23 -12.10 5.35 5.55
CA ARG A 23 -12.16 6.79 5.85
C ARG A 23 -12.18 7.69 4.61
N GLY A 24 -12.18 7.13 3.41
CA GLY A 24 -12.16 7.88 2.15
C GLY A 24 -10.81 8.54 1.86
N HIS A 25 -9.71 7.98 2.35
CA HIS A 25 -8.37 8.44 1.97
C HIS A 25 -7.89 7.75 0.69
N GLU A 26 -7.10 8.48 -0.10
CA GLU A 26 -6.44 7.94 -1.27
C GLU A 26 -5.16 7.25 -0.81
N VAL A 27 -5.11 5.92 -0.97
CA VAL A 27 -4.03 5.09 -0.42
C VAL A 27 -3.18 4.53 -1.55
N LEU A 28 -1.86 4.74 -1.45
CA LEU A 28 -0.86 4.10 -2.29
C LEU A 28 -0.13 3.03 -1.49
N ALA A 29 -0.22 1.77 -1.90
CA ALA A 29 0.45 0.66 -1.24
C ALA A 29 1.84 0.44 -1.85
N VAL A 30 2.90 0.65 -1.05
CA VAL A 30 4.27 0.34 -1.47
C VAL A 30 4.61 -1.10 -1.09
N VAL A 31 4.81 -1.94 -2.11
CA VAL A 31 4.92 -3.39 -1.98
C VAL A 31 6.12 -3.94 -2.74
N ARG A 32 6.63 -5.10 -2.31
CA ARG A 32 7.68 -5.84 -3.04
C ARG A 32 7.12 -6.93 -3.95
N ASP A 33 5.89 -7.36 -3.68
CA ASP A 33 5.25 -8.51 -4.32
C ASP A 33 3.81 -8.11 -4.66
N THR A 34 3.52 -8.04 -5.96
CA THR A 34 2.22 -7.66 -6.53
C THR A 34 1.16 -8.73 -6.29
N GLN A 35 1.53 -10.01 -6.33
CA GLN A 35 0.61 -11.12 -6.11
C GLN A 35 0.14 -11.16 -4.66
N LYS A 36 1.06 -10.91 -3.72
CA LYS A 36 0.72 -10.77 -2.30
C LYS A 36 -0.11 -9.52 -2.03
N ALA A 37 0.10 -8.45 -2.79
CA ALA A 37 -0.71 -7.23 -2.68
C ALA A 37 -2.14 -7.47 -3.17
N ALA A 38 -2.32 -8.04 -4.36
CA ALA A 38 -3.64 -8.34 -4.91
C ALA A 38 -4.47 -9.26 -4.00
N SER A 39 -3.83 -10.28 -3.42
CA SER A 39 -4.51 -11.22 -2.51
C SER A 39 -4.89 -10.64 -1.15
N ARG A 40 -4.13 -9.67 -0.62
CA ARG A 40 -4.36 -9.13 0.74
C ARG A 40 -5.03 -7.77 0.81
N LEU A 41 -4.84 -6.93 -0.19
CA LEU A 41 -5.34 -5.55 -0.23
C LEU A 41 -6.56 -5.42 -1.14
N GLY A 42 -6.79 -6.38 -2.03
CA GLY A 42 -7.79 -6.30 -3.08
C GLY A 42 -7.23 -5.65 -4.35
N GLN A 43 -7.88 -5.88 -5.49
CA GLN A 43 -7.39 -5.44 -6.81
C GLN A 43 -7.51 -3.93 -7.05
N ASN A 44 -8.24 -3.21 -6.19
CA ASN A 44 -8.55 -1.80 -6.39
C ASN A 44 -7.61 -0.84 -5.65
N VAL A 45 -6.54 -1.36 -5.03
CA VAL A 45 -5.57 -0.53 -4.29
C VAL A 45 -4.42 -0.17 -5.22
N PRO A 46 -4.22 1.13 -5.54
CA PRO A 46 -3.04 1.58 -6.26
C PRO A 46 -1.77 1.07 -5.58
N THR A 47 -0.89 0.45 -6.36
CA THR A 47 0.32 -0.21 -5.84
C THR A 47 1.55 0.31 -6.55
N LEU A 48 2.56 0.67 -5.77
CA LEU A 48 3.92 0.97 -6.24
C LEU A 48 4.81 -0.21 -5.88
N VAL A 49 5.44 -0.82 -6.88
CA VAL A 49 6.33 -1.97 -6.68
C VAL A 49 7.75 -1.48 -6.47
N LYS A 50 8.17 -1.38 -5.22
CA LYS A 50 9.52 -0.95 -4.84
C LYS A 50 9.87 -1.45 -3.44
N ALA A 51 11.16 -1.62 -3.18
CA ALA A 51 11.61 -1.84 -1.82
C ALA A 51 11.32 -0.58 -0.98
N PRO A 52 10.70 -0.70 0.20
CA PRO A 52 10.34 0.45 1.03
C PRO A 52 11.48 1.41 1.37
N LEU A 53 12.72 0.91 1.41
CA LEU A 53 13.91 1.68 1.78
C LEU A 53 14.64 2.28 0.57
N GLU A 54 14.13 2.06 -0.65
CA GLU A 54 14.72 2.55 -1.90
C GLU A 54 13.88 3.67 -2.56
N LEU A 55 12.93 4.24 -1.81
CA LEU A 55 12.15 5.38 -2.27
C LEU A 55 13.03 6.63 -2.38
N THR A 56 12.81 7.41 -3.42
CA THR A 56 13.47 8.70 -3.67
C THR A 56 12.42 9.80 -3.78
N GLU A 57 12.86 11.05 -3.92
CA GLU A 57 11.95 12.20 -4.10
C GLU A 57 11.16 12.16 -5.42
N ALA A 58 11.53 11.29 -6.36
CA ALA A 58 10.87 11.16 -7.66
C ALA A 58 9.71 10.16 -7.67
N ASP A 59 9.52 9.38 -6.60
CA ASP A 59 8.44 8.40 -6.44
C ASP A 59 7.20 9.02 -5.74
#